data_AF-A0A6J4S0R7-F1
#
_entry.id   AF-A0A6J4S0R7-F1
#
_cell.length_a   1.000
_cell.length_b   1.000
_cell.length_c   1.000
_cell.angle_alpha   90.00
_cell.angle_beta   90.00
_cell.angle_gamma   90.00
#
_symmetry.space_group_name_H-M   'P 1'
#
loop_
_entity.id
_entity.type
_entity.pdbx_description
1 polymer ?
#
loop_
_entity_poly.entity_id
_entity_poly.type
_entity_poly.pdbx_seq_one_letter_code
_entity_poly.pdbx_strand_id
1 'polypeptide(L)'
;MNALAHDMAIKSLERSLLLLTGRHASLFAEQAKDLACGLAELQLVTAAEQADWNERFERAARPAAPVSEEIRRRAHQLLELELAADHDLAKDPRERRERFSDVLQTLLRIGAIDWQQQERWWQRLDETIAPPMGTPPPTLYQATHLHAVALGPPDRIAGLRITSAELFEDCVMIRWHLVIDEDPEWRARVFPADHGCDLAHAHGPTALTDDLATSYVLTPVSTLYDLEWLRLKQNPEVLPGASVFVPHVPDRATQLTVASNAGSFEIDLRSSS
;
A
#
# COMPACT_ATOMS: atom_id res chain seq x y z
N MET A 1 -28.64 2.87 15.59
CA MET A 1 -27.40 3.04 14.81
C MET A 1 -26.27 2.36 15.59
N ASN A 2 -25.49 1.49 14.97
CA ASN A 2 -24.35 0.82 15.61
C ASN A 2 -23.25 1.86 15.86
N ALA A 3 -22.87 2.08 17.12
CA ALA A 3 -21.89 3.11 17.50
C ALA A 3 -20.54 2.92 16.79
N LEU A 4 -20.12 1.67 16.53
CA LEU A 4 -18.90 1.37 15.81
C LEU A 4 -18.96 1.81 14.34
N ALA A 5 -20.11 1.60 13.69
CA ALA A 5 -20.29 1.96 12.28
C ALA A 5 -20.37 3.48 12.08
N HIS A 6 -20.97 4.21 13.03
CA HIS A 6 -20.96 5.68 13.06
C HIS A 6 -19.53 6.21 13.27
N ASP A 7 -18.76 5.66 14.22
CA ASP A 7 -17.37 6.07 14.45
C ASP A 7 -16.46 5.83 13.22
N MET A 8 -16.62 4.69 12.54
CA MET A 8 -15.91 4.42 11.28
C MET A 8 -16.28 5.41 10.16
N ALA A 9 -17.57 5.77 10.05
CA ALA A 9 -18.05 6.75 9.09
C ALA A 9 -17.43 8.13 9.35
N ILE A 10 -17.37 8.57 10.60
CA ILE A 10 -16.72 9.83 11.00
C ILE A 10 -15.24 9.83 10.65
N LYS A 11 -14.50 8.75 10.98
CA LYS A 11 -13.07 8.62 10.63
C LYS A 11 -12.81 8.66 9.13
N SER A 12 -13.71 8.08 8.32
CA SER A 12 -13.59 8.13 6.86
C SER A 12 -13.77 9.55 6.31
N LEU A 13 -14.67 10.33 6.91
CA LEU A 13 -14.90 11.74 6.55
C LEU A 13 -13.74 12.63 7.00
N GLU A 14 -13.21 12.43 8.21
CA GLU A 14 -12.00 13.12 8.70
C GLU A 14 -10.80 12.84 7.77
N ARG A 15 -10.64 11.60 7.34
CA ARG A 15 -9.58 11.23 6.40
C ARG A 15 -9.75 11.90 5.05
N SER A 16 -10.99 11.97 4.54
CA SER A 16 -11.28 12.65 3.28
C SER A 16 -10.98 14.14 3.37
N LEU A 17 -11.26 14.77 4.52
CA LEU A 17 -10.91 16.17 4.79
C LEU A 17 -9.40 16.40 4.74
N LEU A 18 -8.60 15.47 5.27
CA LEU A 18 -7.14 15.54 5.25
C LEU A 18 -6.54 15.48 3.83
N LEU A 19 -7.25 14.88 2.88
CA LEU A 19 -6.81 14.77 1.49
C LEU A 19 -7.10 16.04 0.66
N LEU A 20 -7.88 16.99 1.19
CA LEU A 20 -8.21 18.26 0.52
C LEU A 20 -7.05 19.26 0.60
N THR A 21 -5.96 18.99 -0.13
CA THR A 21 -4.83 19.91 -0.25
C THR A 21 -4.46 20.17 -1.71
N GLY A 22 -3.91 21.36 -1.97
CA GLY A 22 -3.36 21.71 -3.28
C GLY A 22 -4.38 21.98 -4.39
N ARG A 23 -3.92 21.90 -5.65
CA ARG A 23 -4.63 22.36 -6.85
C ARG A 23 -5.90 21.56 -7.20
N HIS A 24 -6.07 20.38 -6.61
CA HIS A 24 -7.20 19.48 -6.85
C HIS A 24 -8.18 19.43 -5.67
N ALA A 25 -8.03 20.30 -4.66
CA ALA A 25 -8.87 20.30 -3.47
C ALA A 25 -10.37 20.43 -3.80
N SER A 26 -10.74 21.12 -4.89
CA SER A 26 -12.14 21.18 -5.36
C SER A 26 -12.66 19.84 -5.88
N LEU A 27 -11.85 19.09 -6.64
CA LEU A 27 -12.23 17.78 -7.17
C LEU A 27 -12.39 16.76 -6.04
N PHE A 28 -11.45 16.73 -5.10
CA PHE A 28 -11.52 15.84 -3.94
C PHE A 28 -12.64 16.23 -2.99
N ALA A 29 -13.01 17.52 -2.91
CA ALA A 29 -14.11 17.95 -2.07
C ALA A 29 -15.46 17.46 -2.60
N GLU A 30 -15.66 17.43 -3.92
CA GLU A 30 -16.85 16.81 -4.51
C GLU A 30 -16.92 15.31 -4.20
N GLN A 31 -15.82 14.57 -4.34
CA GLN A 31 -15.76 13.15 -3.95
C GLN A 31 -16.04 12.93 -2.45
N ALA A 32 -15.55 13.82 -1.58
CA ALA A 32 -15.79 13.75 -0.15
C ALA A 32 -17.25 14.07 0.22
N LYS A 33 -17.90 14.99 -0.51
CA LYS A 33 -19.34 15.26 -0.40
C LYS A 33 -20.18 14.06 -0.86
N ASP A 34 -19.80 13.40 -1.95
CA ASP A 34 -20.46 12.17 -2.42
C ASP A 34 -20.38 11.06 -1.37
N LEU A 35 -19.21 10.89 -0.73
CA LEU A 35 -19.05 9.98 0.41
C LEU A 35 -19.98 10.35 1.59
N ALA A 36 -20.03 11.62 1.99
CA ALA A 36 -20.92 12.08 3.05
C ALA A 36 -22.40 11.82 2.72
N CYS A 37 -22.78 11.99 1.45
CA CYS A 37 -24.11 11.67 0.94
C CYS A 37 -24.42 10.17 1.07
N GLY A 38 -23.53 9.31 0.58
CA GLY A 38 -23.70 7.85 0.70
C GLY A 38 -23.77 7.37 2.16
N LEU A 39 -22.99 7.95 3.07
CA LEU A 39 -23.06 7.63 4.50
C LEU A 39 -24.38 8.06 5.14
N ALA A 40 -24.96 9.18 4.69
CA ALA A 40 -26.27 9.64 5.15
C ALA A 40 -27.41 8.74 4.63
N GLU A 41 -27.33 8.30 3.36
CA GLU A 41 -28.28 7.33 2.77
C GLU A 41 -28.26 5.98 3.52
N LEU A 42 -27.07 5.54 3.95
CA LEU A 42 -26.90 4.36 4.79
C LEU A 42 -27.28 4.58 6.26
N GLN A 43 -27.75 5.77 6.63
CA GLN A 43 -28.11 6.16 8.01
C GLN A 43 -26.94 5.96 8.99
N LEU A 44 -25.70 6.11 8.51
CA LEU A 44 -24.48 6.07 9.31
C LEU A 44 -24.08 7.45 9.81
N VAL A 45 -24.62 8.51 9.21
CA VAL A 45 -24.57 9.88 9.70
C VAL A 45 -25.95 10.51 9.48
N THR A 46 -26.28 11.52 10.28
CA THR A 46 -27.51 12.30 10.13
C THR A 46 -27.39 13.31 9.00
N ALA A 47 -28.53 13.80 8.49
CA ALA A 47 -28.54 14.88 7.50
C ALA A 47 -27.88 16.18 8.02
N ALA A 48 -27.94 16.43 9.34
CA ALA A 48 -27.27 17.55 9.97
C ALA A 48 -25.74 17.38 9.96
N GLU A 49 -25.24 16.18 10.27
CA GLU A 49 -23.81 15.86 10.18
C GLU A 49 -23.31 15.92 8.74
N GLN A 50 -24.08 15.41 7.77
CA GLN A 50 -23.75 15.53 6.34
C GLN A 50 -23.59 17.00 5.93
N ALA A 51 -24.53 17.86 6.32
CA ALA A 51 -24.46 19.29 5.99
C ALA A 51 -23.22 19.96 6.61
N ASP A 52 -22.89 19.65 7.86
CA ASP A 52 -21.66 20.13 8.53
C ASP A 52 -20.39 19.65 7.80
N TRP A 53 -20.34 18.37 7.41
CA TRP A 53 -19.22 17.82 6.65
C TRP A 53 -19.06 18.48 5.28
N ASN A 54 -20.16 18.69 4.54
CA ASN A 54 -20.14 19.39 3.26
C ASN A 54 -19.56 20.81 3.41
N GLU A 55 -19.96 21.55 4.45
CA GLU A 55 -19.41 22.88 4.71
C GLU A 55 -17.91 22.84 5.04
N ARG A 56 -17.46 21.84 5.83
CA ARG A 56 -16.04 21.64 6.12
C ARG A 56 -15.24 21.36 4.86
N PHE A 57 -15.74 20.50 3.97
CA PHE A 57 -15.09 20.20 2.69
C PHE A 57 -15.04 21.43 1.79
N GLU A 58 -16.13 22.20 1.68
CA GLU A 58 -16.14 23.44 0.91
C GLU A 58 -15.15 24.46 1.45
N ARG A 59 -15.06 24.60 2.78
CA ARG A 59 -14.12 25.50 3.43
C ARG A 59 -12.67 25.08 3.18
N ALA A 60 -12.39 23.78 3.25
CA ALA A 60 -11.05 23.22 2.97
C ALA A 60 -10.68 23.28 1.49
N ALA A 61 -11.66 23.18 0.59
CA ALA A 61 -11.47 23.30 -0.86
C ALA A 61 -11.19 24.72 -1.34
N ARG A 62 -11.45 25.74 -0.50
CA ARG A 62 -11.15 27.12 -0.85
C ARG A 62 -9.65 27.25 -1.10
N PRO A 63 -9.24 27.94 -2.19
CA PRO A 63 -7.84 28.21 -2.43
C PRO A 63 -7.23 28.87 -1.19
N ALA A 64 -6.20 28.23 -0.62
CA ALA A 64 -5.43 28.85 0.44
C ALA A 64 -4.91 30.20 -0.05
N ALA A 65 -4.83 31.19 0.85
CA ALA A 65 -4.15 32.43 0.52
C ALA A 65 -2.72 32.10 0.02
N PRO A 66 -2.23 32.79 -1.02
CA PRO A 66 -0.91 32.52 -1.55
C PRO A 66 0.12 32.66 -0.42
N VAL A 67 0.85 31.56 -0.18
CA VAL A 67 1.94 31.51 0.79
C VAL A 67 2.99 32.54 0.40
N SER A 68 3.52 33.27 1.39
CA SER A 68 4.55 34.27 1.14
C SER A 68 5.80 33.62 0.56
N GLU A 69 6.50 34.36 -0.31
CA GLU A 69 7.73 33.87 -0.92
C GLU A 69 8.80 33.52 0.14
N GLU A 70 8.78 34.22 1.28
CA GLU A 70 9.64 33.91 2.41
C GLU A 70 9.37 32.53 3.01
N ILE A 71 8.11 32.13 3.14
CA ILE A 71 7.75 30.80 3.64
C ILE A 71 8.15 29.73 2.62
N ARG A 72 7.96 29.98 1.32
CA ARG A 72 8.43 29.05 0.27
C ARG A 72 9.94 28.87 0.33
N ARG A 73 10.69 29.96 0.45
CA ARG A 73 12.15 29.91 0.57
C ARG A 73 12.59 29.10 1.78
N ARG A 74 11.96 29.31 2.95
CA ARG A 74 12.25 28.54 4.17
C ARG A 74 11.88 27.06 4.04
N ALA A 75 10.77 26.75 3.37
CA ALA A 75 10.35 25.38 3.09
C ALA A 75 11.39 24.63 2.24
N HIS A 76 11.90 25.27 1.18
CA HIS A 76 12.98 24.71 0.37
C HIS A 76 14.26 24.52 1.18
N GLN A 77 14.65 25.51 2.00
CA GLN A 77 15.81 25.39 2.89
C GLN A 77 15.66 24.24 3.89
N LEU A 78 14.47 24.05 4.47
CA LEU A 78 14.19 22.93 5.36
C LEU A 78 14.36 21.60 4.63
N LEU A 79 13.81 21.45 3.42
CA LEU A 79 13.95 20.22 2.64
C LEU A 79 15.40 19.93 2.23
N GLU A 80 16.18 20.95 1.88
CA GLU A 80 17.63 20.78 1.65
C GLU A 80 18.35 20.34 2.92
N LEU A 81 18.00 20.91 4.08
CA LEU A 81 18.60 20.53 5.37
C LEU A 81 18.25 19.09 5.73
N GLU A 82 16.99 18.68 5.61
CA GLU A 82 16.53 17.31 5.86
C GLU A 82 17.17 16.30 4.88
N LEU A 83 17.36 16.71 3.62
CA LEU A 83 18.03 15.88 2.63
C LEU A 83 19.54 15.78 2.89
N ALA A 84 20.20 16.87 3.28
CA ALA A 84 21.64 16.92 3.55
C ALA A 84 22.02 16.45 4.96
N ALA A 85 21.04 16.25 5.85
CA ALA A 85 21.30 15.82 7.21
C ALA A 85 21.93 14.42 7.21
N ASP A 86 23.24 14.39 7.44
CA ASP A 86 24.00 13.18 7.68
C ASP A 86 23.73 12.73 9.11
N HIS A 87 22.58 12.08 9.30
CA HIS A 87 22.20 11.57 10.60
C HIS A 87 22.84 10.21 10.81
N ASP A 88 23.99 10.19 11.49
CA ASP A 88 24.55 9.03 12.19
C ASP A 88 23.50 8.29 13.07
N LEU A 89 22.38 8.97 13.40
CA LEU A 89 21.24 8.44 14.14
C LEU A 89 20.23 7.67 13.27
N ALA A 90 20.10 7.99 11.99
CA ALA A 90 19.22 7.29 11.07
C ALA A 90 20.00 6.15 10.39
N LYS A 91 20.45 5.17 11.18
CA LYS A 91 21.07 3.95 10.62
C LYS A 91 20.11 3.21 9.67
N ASP A 92 18.82 3.49 9.77
CA ASP A 92 17.77 2.95 8.93
C ASP A 92 17.29 3.99 7.89
N PRO A 93 17.51 3.75 6.58
CA PRO A 93 16.92 4.52 5.48
C PRO A 93 15.41 4.75 5.60
N ARG A 94 14.69 3.86 6.29
CA ARG A 94 13.26 3.97 6.51
C ARG A 94 12.88 5.12 7.44
N GLU A 95 13.54 5.27 8.59
CA GLU A 95 13.24 6.39 9.51
C GLU A 95 13.50 7.73 8.85
N ARG A 96 14.48 7.78 7.94
CA ARG A 96 14.74 8.96 7.12
C ARG A 96 13.59 9.22 6.14
N ARG A 97 13.08 8.18 5.46
CA ARG A 97 11.91 8.29 4.56
C ARG A 97 10.64 8.74 5.29
N GLU A 98 10.39 8.20 6.49
CA GLU A 98 9.23 8.57 7.31
C GLU A 98 9.28 10.03 7.75
N ARG A 99 10.41 10.51 8.29
CA ARG A 99 10.58 11.93 8.65
C ARG A 99 10.44 12.86 7.45
N PHE A 100 11.09 12.51 6.34
CA PHE A 100 11.02 13.30 5.12
C PHE A 100 9.58 13.37 4.57
N SER A 101 8.82 12.26 4.67
CA SER A 101 7.39 12.23 4.37
C SER A 101 6.62 13.26 5.20
N ASP A 102 6.82 13.30 6.51
CA ASP A 102 6.08 14.18 7.41
C ASP A 102 6.35 15.65 7.12
N VAL A 103 7.60 16.00 6.81
CA VAL A 103 7.99 17.35 6.38
C VAL A 103 7.32 17.71 5.06
N LEU A 104 7.40 16.84 4.05
CA LEU A 104 6.76 17.07 2.75
C LEU A 104 5.24 17.25 2.86
N GLN A 105 4.57 16.39 3.62
CA GLN A 105 3.12 16.48 3.83
C GLN A 105 2.73 17.77 4.54
N THR A 106 3.53 18.20 5.52
CA THR A 106 3.30 19.48 6.21
C THR A 106 3.44 20.66 5.26
N LEU A 107 4.49 20.69 4.44
CA LEU A 107 4.77 21.76 3.49
C LEU A 107 3.73 21.83 2.36
N LEU A 108 3.26 20.67 1.88
CA LEU A 108 2.17 20.56 0.91
C LEU A 108 0.87 21.12 1.51
N ARG A 109 0.55 20.74 2.75
CA ARG A 109 -0.67 21.16 3.44
C ARG A 109 -0.75 22.67 3.66
N ILE A 110 0.38 23.31 3.99
CA ILE A 110 0.41 24.78 4.14
C ILE A 110 0.53 25.50 2.79
N GLY A 111 0.64 24.78 1.67
CA GLY A 111 0.80 25.35 0.32
C GLY A 111 2.18 25.96 0.05
N ALA A 112 3.19 25.60 0.85
CA ALA A 112 4.55 26.07 0.66
C ALA A 112 5.26 25.35 -0.49
N ILE A 113 4.81 24.14 -0.81
CA ILE A 113 5.18 23.40 -2.02
C ILE A 113 3.91 22.89 -2.73
N ASP A 114 4.02 22.63 -4.02
CA ASP A 114 3.00 21.93 -4.80
C ASP A 114 3.34 20.44 -4.98
N TRP A 115 2.42 19.71 -5.62
CA TRP A 115 2.57 18.27 -5.87
C TRP A 115 3.77 17.93 -6.77
N GLN A 116 4.05 18.76 -7.78
CA GLN A 116 5.19 18.53 -8.68
C GLN A 116 6.52 18.71 -7.93
N GLN A 117 6.58 19.68 -7.02
CA GLN A 117 7.70 19.87 -6.13
C GLN A 117 7.84 18.68 -5.17
N GLN A 118 6.74 18.20 -4.59
CA GLN A 118 6.77 17.01 -3.73
C GLN A 118 7.34 15.78 -4.45
N GLU A 119 6.92 15.51 -5.69
CA GLU A 119 7.44 14.38 -6.49
C GLU A 119 8.94 14.51 -6.77
N ARG A 120 9.43 15.72 -7.10
CA ARG A 120 10.87 15.97 -7.28
C ARG A 120 11.66 15.77 -6.00
N TRP A 121 11.10 16.14 -4.87
CA TRP A 121 11.74 15.93 -3.57
C TRP A 121 11.79 14.45 -3.18
N TRP A 122 10.75 13.68 -3.51
CA TRP A 122 10.78 12.22 -3.36
C TRP A 122 11.89 11.58 -4.20
N GLN A 123 12.00 11.96 -5.48
CA GLN A 123 13.07 11.47 -6.35
C GLN A 123 14.47 11.78 -5.79
N ARG A 124 14.69 13.01 -5.31
CA ARG A 124 15.96 13.40 -4.68
C ARG A 124 16.26 12.62 -3.40
N LEU A 125 15.24 12.37 -2.58
CA LEU A 125 15.43 11.53 -1.40
C LEU A 125 15.83 10.11 -1.82
N ASP A 126 15.11 9.51 -2.77
CA ASP A 126 15.38 8.17 -3.27
C ASP A 126 16.81 8.06 -3.82
N GLU A 127 17.29 9.05 -4.58
CA GLU A 127 18.69 9.14 -5.04
C GLU A 127 19.71 9.20 -3.89
N THR A 128 19.31 9.74 -2.74
CA THR A 128 20.20 9.95 -1.58
C THR A 128 20.18 8.78 -0.59
N ILE A 129 19.05 8.07 -0.47
CA ILE A 129 18.90 6.92 0.44
C ILE A 129 19.12 5.57 -0.27
N ALA A 130 19.02 5.53 -1.61
CA ALA A 130 19.38 4.35 -2.34
C ALA A 130 20.89 4.10 -2.16
N PRO A 131 21.33 2.88 -1.78
CA PRO A 131 22.72 2.51 -1.98
C PRO A 131 23.07 2.75 -3.46
N PRO A 132 24.33 3.03 -3.82
CA PRO A 132 24.75 3.11 -5.22
C PRO A 132 24.47 1.75 -5.87
N MET A 133 23.28 1.61 -6.44
CA MET A 133 22.92 0.43 -7.19
C MET A 133 23.73 0.53 -8.46
N GLY A 134 24.74 -0.33 -8.57
CA GLY A 134 25.04 -0.91 -9.86
C GLY A 134 23.71 -1.32 -10.49
N THR A 135 23.58 -1.04 -11.79
CA THR A 135 22.40 -1.31 -12.64
C THR A 135 21.50 -2.37 -12.00
N PRO A 136 20.23 -2.05 -11.65
CA PRO A 136 19.35 -3.04 -11.06
C PRO A 136 19.46 -4.30 -11.91
N PRO A 137 19.71 -5.49 -11.31
CA PRO A 137 19.81 -6.70 -12.10
C PRO A 137 18.54 -6.76 -12.96
N PRO A 138 18.65 -7.13 -14.25
CA PRO A 138 17.49 -7.19 -15.13
C PRO A 138 16.40 -7.97 -14.39
N THR A 139 15.22 -7.36 -14.26
CA THR A 139 14.08 -8.05 -13.65
C THR A 139 13.89 -9.34 -14.42
N LEU A 140 13.88 -10.48 -13.71
CA LEU A 140 13.77 -11.81 -14.33
C LEU A 140 12.44 -11.99 -15.08
N TYR A 141 11.49 -11.07 -14.88
CA TYR A 141 10.17 -11.03 -15.50
C TYR A 141 9.74 -9.58 -15.78
N GLN A 142 8.73 -9.44 -16.63
CA GLN A 142 8.06 -8.20 -17.03
C GLN A 142 6.58 -8.19 -16.66
N ALA A 143 5.91 -9.36 -16.60
CA ALA A 143 4.48 -9.48 -16.27
C ALA A 143 3.56 -8.59 -17.15
N THR A 144 3.82 -8.56 -18.46
CA THR A 144 3.12 -7.67 -19.41
C THR A 144 1.86 -8.28 -20.02
N HIS A 145 1.84 -9.60 -20.23
CA HIS A 145 0.75 -10.32 -20.90
C HIS A 145 0.12 -11.36 -19.96
N LEU A 146 -1.07 -11.04 -19.44
CA LEU A 146 -1.86 -11.93 -18.58
C LEU A 146 -2.64 -12.93 -19.46
N HIS A 147 -2.37 -14.23 -19.30
CA HIS A 147 -3.03 -15.30 -20.03
C HIS A 147 -4.29 -15.80 -19.34
N ALA A 148 -4.22 -16.02 -18.04
CA ALA A 148 -5.30 -16.63 -17.27
C ALA A 148 -5.23 -16.23 -15.80
N VAL A 149 -6.36 -16.37 -15.11
CA VAL A 149 -6.45 -16.18 -13.67
C VAL A 149 -7.16 -17.38 -13.08
N ALA A 150 -6.48 -18.11 -12.20
CA ALA A 150 -7.06 -19.19 -11.42
C ALA A 150 -7.41 -18.68 -10.02
N LEU A 151 -8.60 -19.02 -9.52
CA LEU A 151 -9.01 -18.65 -8.18
C LEU A 151 -8.28 -19.53 -7.15
N GLY A 152 -7.77 -18.90 -6.10
CA GLY A 152 -7.24 -19.62 -4.96
C GLY A 152 -8.35 -20.34 -4.18
N PRO A 153 -7.99 -21.33 -3.35
CA PRO A 153 -8.97 -22.05 -2.52
C PRO A 153 -9.71 -21.10 -1.56
N PRO A 154 -10.95 -21.45 -1.15
CA PRO A 154 -11.73 -20.61 -0.25
C PRO A 154 -11.14 -20.54 1.17
N ASP A 155 -10.38 -21.55 1.55
CA ASP A 155 -9.90 -21.76 2.91
C ASP A 155 -8.70 -20.88 3.29
N ARG A 156 -8.56 -20.65 4.60
CA ARG A 156 -7.42 -19.98 5.22
C ARG A 156 -6.57 -21.00 5.96
N ILE A 157 -5.25 -20.85 5.90
CA ILE A 157 -4.31 -21.58 6.73
C ILE A 157 -3.51 -20.56 7.54
N ALA A 158 -3.65 -20.62 8.87
CA ALA A 158 -3.06 -19.65 9.81
C ALA A 158 -3.28 -18.18 9.42
N GLY A 159 -4.50 -17.82 9.03
CA GLY A 159 -4.87 -16.45 8.63
C GLY A 159 -4.55 -16.10 7.18
N LEU A 160 -3.60 -16.80 6.53
CA LEU A 160 -3.24 -16.60 5.13
C LEU A 160 -4.31 -17.23 4.21
N ARG A 161 -4.71 -16.49 3.19
CA ARG A 161 -5.51 -16.99 2.08
C ARG A 161 -4.86 -16.64 0.76
N ILE A 162 -4.75 -17.62 -0.13
CA ILE A 162 -4.44 -17.35 -1.54
C ILE A 162 -5.74 -16.92 -2.24
N THR A 163 -5.73 -15.75 -2.86
CA THR A 163 -6.91 -15.21 -3.54
C THR A 163 -6.93 -15.57 -5.02
N SER A 164 -5.78 -15.52 -5.69
CA SER A 164 -5.65 -15.92 -7.09
C SER A 164 -4.21 -16.26 -7.47
N ALA A 165 -4.07 -17.02 -8.56
CA ALA A 165 -2.86 -17.12 -9.35
C ALA A 165 -3.10 -16.43 -10.70
N GLU A 166 -2.36 -15.38 -10.98
CA GLU A 166 -2.34 -14.65 -12.25
C GLU A 166 -1.19 -15.22 -13.11
N LEU A 167 -1.53 -15.84 -14.25
CA LEU A 167 -0.57 -16.50 -15.13
C LEU A 167 -0.14 -15.54 -16.25
N PHE A 168 1.13 -15.15 -16.27
CA PHE A 168 1.72 -14.31 -17.31
C PHE A 168 2.62 -15.13 -18.24
N GLU A 169 2.99 -14.55 -19.37
CA GLU A 169 3.86 -15.18 -20.38
C GLU A 169 5.26 -15.55 -19.83
N ASP A 170 5.72 -14.84 -18.81
CA ASP A 170 7.07 -14.97 -18.27
C ASP A 170 7.13 -15.24 -16.76
N CYS A 171 5.99 -15.19 -16.05
CA CYS A 171 5.92 -15.45 -14.62
C CYS A 171 4.52 -15.87 -14.16
N VAL A 172 4.41 -16.18 -12.88
CA VAL A 172 3.14 -16.35 -12.19
C VAL A 172 3.12 -15.51 -10.93
N MET A 173 2.03 -14.76 -10.73
CA MET A 173 1.83 -13.92 -9.56
C MET A 173 0.75 -14.51 -8.67
N ILE A 174 1.12 -14.83 -7.43
CA ILE A 174 0.21 -15.33 -6.41
C ILE A 174 -0.27 -14.14 -5.58
N ARG A 175 -1.56 -13.83 -5.65
CA ARG A 175 -2.22 -12.86 -4.79
C ARG A 175 -2.67 -13.52 -3.51
N TRP A 176 -2.48 -12.85 -2.39
CA TRP A 176 -2.85 -13.40 -1.09
C TRP A 176 -3.23 -12.29 -0.11
N HIS A 177 -4.04 -12.63 0.89
CA HIS A 177 -4.31 -11.74 2.02
C HIS A 177 -4.12 -12.50 3.34
N LEU A 178 -3.42 -11.88 4.29
CA LEU A 178 -3.24 -12.36 5.66
C LEU A 178 -4.20 -11.62 6.59
N VAL A 179 -5.06 -12.35 7.31
CA VAL A 179 -5.83 -11.79 8.42
C VAL A 179 -4.97 -11.88 9.68
N ILE A 180 -4.79 -10.74 10.34
CA ILE A 180 -4.00 -10.61 11.55
C ILE A 180 -4.92 -10.90 12.74
N ASP A 181 -4.77 -12.06 13.36
CA ASP A 181 -5.52 -12.43 14.57
C ASP A 181 -5.14 -11.48 15.73
N GLU A 182 -6.09 -11.20 16.61
CA GLU A 182 -5.87 -10.39 17.81
C GLU A 182 -5.16 -11.18 18.92
N ASP A 183 -5.10 -12.51 18.83
CA ASP A 183 -4.40 -13.36 19.79
C ASP A 183 -2.94 -12.89 20.00
N PRO A 184 -2.58 -12.45 21.22
CA PRO A 184 -1.23 -11.99 21.54
C PRO A 184 -0.14 -13.04 21.31
N GLU A 185 -0.43 -14.33 21.50
CA GLU A 185 0.56 -15.41 21.27
C GLU A 185 0.79 -15.64 19.78
N TRP A 186 -0.30 -15.62 18.99
CA TRP A 186 -0.22 -15.64 17.54
C TRP A 186 0.53 -14.42 17.01
N ARG A 187 0.21 -13.22 17.53
CA ARG A 187 0.93 -11.99 17.18
C ARG A 187 2.40 -12.05 17.55
N ALA A 188 2.77 -12.56 18.72
CA ALA A 188 4.18 -12.69 19.08
C ALA A 188 4.94 -13.68 18.19
N ARG A 189 4.27 -14.72 17.69
CA ARG A 189 4.83 -15.68 16.73
C ARG A 189 4.96 -15.13 15.31
N VAL A 190 3.99 -14.33 14.88
CA VAL A 190 3.89 -13.79 13.51
C VAL A 190 4.62 -12.44 13.38
N PHE A 191 4.70 -11.66 14.47
CA PHE A 191 5.39 -10.38 14.57
C PHE A 191 6.46 -10.44 15.68
N PRO A 192 7.59 -11.15 15.48
CA PRO A 192 8.71 -11.07 16.42
C PRO A 192 9.16 -9.61 16.55
N ALA A 193 9.39 -9.16 17.79
CA ALA A 193 9.72 -7.76 18.11
C ALA A 193 10.97 -7.23 17.38
N ASP A 194 11.82 -8.13 16.86
CA ASP A 194 13.11 -7.82 16.26
C ASP A 194 13.10 -7.86 14.71
N HIS A 195 11.94 -8.07 14.07
CA HIS A 195 11.82 -8.11 12.62
C HIS A 195 11.02 -6.92 12.10
N GLY A 196 11.71 -5.81 11.92
CA GLY A 196 11.22 -4.64 11.22
C GLY A 196 10.74 -5.00 9.81
N CYS A 197 9.42 -5.10 9.65
CA CYS A 197 8.68 -4.88 8.40
C CYS A 197 8.89 -5.80 7.20
N ASP A 198 9.45 -7.00 7.34
CA ASP A 198 9.39 -7.97 6.24
C ASP A 198 8.23 -8.97 6.34
N LEU A 199 7.06 -8.46 6.73
CA LEU A 199 5.86 -9.28 7.00
C LEU A 199 5.33 -9.97 5.75
N ALA A 200 5.47 -9.33 4.59
CA ALA A 200 5.02 -9.90 3.32
C ALA A 200 5.89 -11.09 2.89
N HIS A 201 7.22 -11.01 3.06
CA HIS A 201 8.09 -12.16 2.79
C HIS A 201 8.06 -13.22 3.90
N ALA A 202 7.88 -12.83 5.16
CA ALA A 202 7.83 -13.78 6.27
C ALA A 202 6.58 -14.65 6.25
N HIS A 203 5.46 -14.15 5.70
CA HIS A 203 4.16 -14.81 5.82
C HIS A 203 3.46 -15.11 4.49
N GLY A 204 3.96 -14.56 3.38
CA GLY A 204 3.46 -14.88 2.04
C GLY A 204 3.91 -16.28 1.55
N PRO A 205 3.49 -16.66 0.34
CA PRO A 205 4.04 -17.79 -0.39
C PRO A 205 5.58 -17.77 -0.46
N THR A 206 6.21 -18.87 -0.11
CA THR A 206 7.68 -19.05 -0.09
C THR A 206 8.17 -20.01 -1.16
N ALA A 207 7.32 -20.93 -1.63
CA ALA A 207 7.63 -21.82 -2.74
C ALA A 207 6.38 -22.13 -3.58
N LEU A 208 6.62 -22.52 -4.83
CA LEU A 208 5.58 -22.87 -5.78
C LEU A 208 6.06 -24.06 -6.62
N THR A 209 5.18 -25.03 -6.80
CA THR A 209 5.39 -26.17 -7.71
C THR A 209 4.10 -26.47 -8.49
N ASP A 210 4.20 -27.16 -9.61
CA ASP A 210 3.03 -27.68 -10.35
C ASP A 210 2.94 -29.21 -10.34
N ASP A 211 1.87 -29.75 -10.92
CA ASP A 211 1.64 -31.19 -11.10
C ASP A 211 2.58 -31.87 -12.11
N LEU A 212 3.38 -31.09 -12.85
CA LEU A 212 4.45 -31.55 -13.72
C LEU A 212 5.81 -31.54 -13.02
N ALA A 213 5.84 -31.25 -11.72
CA ALA A 213 7.03 -31.11 -10.89
C ALA A 213 7.98 -29.99 -11.32
N THR A 214 7.49 -28.95 -11.99
CA THR A 214 8.23 -27.70 -12.19
C THR A 214 8.35 -26.99 -10.85
N SER A 215 9.58 -26.63 -10.46
CA SER A 215 9.83 -25.79 -9.29
C SER A 215 10.08 -24.35 -9.74
N TYR A 216 9.36 -23.42 -9.14
CA TYR A 216 9.46 -22.01 -9.50
C TYR A 216 10.28 -21.25 -8.46
N VAL A 217 10.99 -20.22 -8.93
CA VAL A 217 11.86 -19.39 -8.10
C VAL A 217 11.09 -18.13 -7.70
N LEU A 218 10.94 -17.92 -6.39
CA LEU A 218 10.41 -16.67 -5.85
C LEU A 218 11.34 -15.51 -6.23
N THR A 219 10.80 -14.50 -6.89
CA THR A 219 11.53 -13.30 -7.29
C THR A 219 11.16 -12.13 -6.38
N PRO A 220 12.14 -11.38 -5.85
CA PRO A 220 11.85 -10.20 -5.04
C PRO A 220 11.08 -9.15 -5.86
N VAL A 221 9.98 -8.63 -5.34
CA VAL A 221 9.15 -7.66 -6.07
C VAL A 221 9.51 -6.23 -5.65
N SER A 222 10.45 -5.59 -6.34
CA SER A 222 10.96 -4.26 -5.93
C SER A 222 9.92 -3.13 -5.92
N THR A 223 8.78 -3.26 -6.60
CA THR A 223 7.81 -2.18 -6.82
C THR A 223 6.50 -2.29 -6.05
N LEU A 224 6.18 -3.44 -5.42
CA LEU A 224 4.92 -3.61 -4.69
C LEU A 224 4.95 -3.10 -3.24
N TYR A 225 6.16 -2.93 -2.66
CA TYR A 225 6.32 -2.48 -1.27
C TYR A 225 5.68 -1.12 -0.98
N ASP A 226 5.68 -0.19 -1.95
CA ASP A 226 5.18 1.17 -1.74
C ASP A 226 3.64 1.25 -1.72
N LEU A 227 2.93 0.30 -2.36
CA LEU A 227 1.46 0.25 -2.38
C LEU A 227 0.87 -0.57 -1.24
N GLU A 228 1.56 -1.63 -0.79
CA GLU A 228 1.14 -2.48 0.34
C GLU A 228 1.19 -1.72 1.67
N TRP A 229 2.19 -0.85 1.85
CA TRP A 229 2.37 -0.06 3.07
C TRP A 229 1.27 1.01 3.25
N LEU A 230 0.84 1.66 2.16
CA LEU A 230 -0.29 2.60 2.18
C LEU A 230 -1.62 1.93 2.52
N ARG A 231 -1.79 0.63 2.19
CA ARG A 231 -2.99 -0.17 2.49
C ARG A 231 -3.05 -0.68 3.92
N LEU A 232 -1.91 -1.05 4.53
CA LEU A 232 -1.79 -1.37 5.96
C LEU A 232 -2.32 -0.25 6.87
N LYS A 233 -2.11 1.02 6.49
CA LYS A 233 -2.67 2.18 7.20
C LYS A 233 -4.20 2.32 7.08
N GLN A 234 -4.85 1.61 6.15
CA GLN A 234 -6.30 1.72 5.92
C GLN A 234 -7.11 0.61 6.58
N ASN A 235 -6.52 -0.58 6.75
CA ASN A 235 -7.15 -1.69 7.44
C ASN A 235 -6.09 -2.55 8.15
N PRO A 236 -5.85 -2.34 9.46
CA PRO A 236 -4.78 -3.03 10.19
C PRO A 236 -5.06 -4.53 10.42
N GLU A 237 -6.27 -5.01 10.13
CA GLU A 237 -6.68 -6.40 10.37
C GLU A 237 -6.40 -7.32 9.18
N VAL A 238 -6.23 -6.76 7.97
CA VAL A 238 -6.00 -7.54 6.75
C VAL A 238 -4.82 -6.95 5.97
N LEU A 239 -3.76 -7.74 5.85
CA LEU A 239 -2.58 -7.43 5.04
C LEU A 239 -2.73 -8.08 3.66
N PRO A 240 -3.00 -7.30 2.59
CA PRO A 240 -2.91 -7.83 1.24
C PRO A 240 -1.46 -7.89 0.77
N GLY A 241 -1.13 -8.89 -0.07
CA GLY A 241 0.15 -8.92 -0.74
C GLY A 241 0.17 -9.76 -2.02
N ALA A 242 1.33 -9.76 -2.68
CA ALA A 242 1.59 -10.64 -3.82
C ALA A 242 3.02 -11.22 -3.82
N SER A 243 3.14 -12.44 -4.32
CA SER A 243 4.42 -13.13 -4.52
C SER A 243 4.57 -13.52 -5.98
N VAL A 244 5.71 -13.17 -6.60
CA VAL A 244 5.97 -13.49 -8.02
C VAL A 244 6.96 -14.62 -8.13
N PHE A 245 6.64 -15.60 -8.97
CA PHE A 245 7.48 -16.75 -9.23
C PHE A 245 7.80 -16.86 -10.73
N VAL A 246 9.00 -17.32 -11.06
CA VAL A 246 9.46 -17.57 -12.43
C VAL A 246 9.92 -19.03 -12.59
N PRO A 247 9.80 -19.65 -13.79
CA PRO A 247 9.29 -19.10 -15.06
C PRO A 247 7.75 -19.07 -15.13
N HIS A 248 7.18 -18.88 -16.32
CA HIS A 248 5.75 -19.08 -16.57
C HIS A 248 5.30 -20.51 -16.31
N VAL A 249 4.00 -20.67 -16.04
CA VAL A 249 3.38 -21.99 -15.82
C VAL A 249 3.19 -22.71 -17.15
N PRO A 250 3.68 -23.95 -17.33
CA PRO A 250 3.48 -24.70 -18.58
C PRO A 250 1.99 -24.88 -18.91
N ASP A 251 1.61 -24.72 -20.19
CA ASP A 251 0.21 -24.83 -20.67
C ASP A 251 -0.50 -26.14 -20.28
N ARG A 252 0.26 -27.19 -19.97
CA ARG A 252 -0.24 -28.52 -19.64
C ARG A 252 -0.42 -28.74 -18.14
N ALA A 253 0.12 -27.84 -17.31
CA ALA A 253 -0.05 -27.92 -15.88
C ALA A 253 -1.52 -27.70 -15.53
N THR A 254 -2.05 -28.52 -14.64
CA THR A 254 -3.45 -28.43 -14.24
C THR A 254 -3.65 -28.01 -12.80
N GLN A 255 -2.57 -27.99 -12.02
CA GLN A 255 -2.61 -27.65 -10.60
C GLN A 255 -1.33 -26.92 -10.19
N LEU A 256 -1.46 -25.95 -9.28
CA LEU A 256 -0.33 -25.37 -8.56
C LEU A 256 -0.42 -25.73 -7.08
N THR A 257 0.72 -26.03 -6.48
CA THR A 257 0.91 -26.13 -5.03
C THR A 257 1.71 -24.93 -4.55
N VAL A 258 1.06 -24.06 -3.78
CA VAL A 258 1.67 -22.89 -3.16
C VAL A 258 2.05 -23.25 -1.73
N ALA A 259 3.33 -23.22 -1.38
CA ALA A 259 3.78 -23.42 -0.01
C ALA A 259 4.05 -22.08 0.68
N SER A 260 3.73 -22.02 1.96
CA SER A 260 4.12 -20.94 2.87
C SER A 260 4.65 -21.55 4.18
N ASN A 261 5.14 -20.70 5.08
CA ASN A 261 5.58 -21.14 6.41
C ASN A 261 4.45 -21.74 7.26
N ALA A 262 3.19 -21.48 6.90
CA ALA A 262 2.02 -21.95 7.63
C ALA A 262 1.42 -23.26 7.08
N GLY A 263 1.70 -23.61 5.82
CA GLY A 263 1.13 -24.77 5.16
C GLY A 263 1.16 -24.66 3.64
N SER A 264 0.36 -25.49 2.97
CA SER A 264 0.27 -25.53 1.50
C SER A 264 -1.15 -25.34 1.01
N PHE A 265 -1.28 -24.67 -0.14
CA PHE A 265 -2.53 -24.43 -0.83
C PHE A 265 -2.47 -25.07 -2.21
N GLU A 266 -3.55 -25.71 -2.64
CA GLU A 266 -3.70 -26.23 -3.98
C GLU A 266 -4.62 -25.31 -4.80
N ILE A 267 -4.19 -24.94 -6.01
CA ILE A 267 -4.93 -24.10 -6.95
C ILE A 267 -5.23 -24.93 -8.20
N ASP A 268 -6.50 -25.07 -8.56
CA ASP A 268 -6.92 -25.76 -9.79
C ASP A 268 -6.88 -24.79 -10.98
N LEU A 269 -6.00 -25.06 -11.94
CA LEU A 269 -5.84 -24.25 -13.14
C LEU A 269 -6.91 -24.54 -14.20
N ARG A 270 -7.65 -25.65 -14.10
CA ARG A 270 -8.70 -26.01 -15.08
C ARG A 270 -9.91 -25.10 -15.02
N SER A 271 -10.06 -24.38 -13.91
CA SER A 271 -11.11 -23.38 -13.70
C SER A 271 -10.85 -22.06 -14.44
N SER A 272 -9.67 -21.91 -15.06
CA SER A 272 -9.20 -20.65 -15.65
C SER A 272 -9.35 -20.56 -17.18
N SER A 273 -9.94 -21.57 -17.81
CA SER A 273 -10.20 -21.67 -19.27
C SER A 273 -11.60 -21.21 -19.67
#